data_AF-A0A519TSJ8-F1
#
_entry.id   AF-A0A519TSJ8-F1
#
_cell.length_a   1.000
_cell.length_b   1.000
_cell.length_c   1.000
_cell.angle_alpha   90.00
_cell.angle_beta   90.00
_cell.angle_gamma   90.00
#
_symmetry.space_group_name_H-M   'P 1'
#
loop_
_entity.id
_entity.type
_entity.pdbx_description
1 polymer ?
#
loop_
_entity_poly.entity_id
_entity_poly.type
_entity_poly.pdbx_seq_one_letter_code
_entity_poly.pdbx_strand_id
1 'polypeptide(L)'
;SSKLNPDDVVAMFNIEMIGKDSKFGKNTAFITGYEKSDFGKILQKNLAGTEFTFHPDPYTEQNLFYRSDNATLAALGVPAHTISTDQIDVDKFYHTVKDEYSTLDVENILSTIKAIAKSATSIVNGTDTPTRIAPLQK
;
A
#
# COMPACT_ATOMS: atom_id res chain seq x y z
N SER A 1 20.36 6.37 2.46
CA SER A 1 20.57 6.44 3.92
C SER A 1 21.04 5.08 4.40
N SER A 2 22.28 4.96 4.87
CA SER A 2 22.92 3.72 5.35
C SER A 2 22.65 3.42 6.82
N LYS A 3 21.59 4.02 7.40
CA LYS A 3 21.33 3.97 8.85
C LYS A 3 20.53 2.75 9.29
N LEU A 4 19.92 2.01 8.36
CA LEU A 4 19.01 0.91 8.65
C LEU A 4 19.43 -0.32 7.85
N ASN A 5 19.68 -1.43 8.55
CA ASN A 5 19.98 -2.70 7.91
C ASN A 5 18.65 -3.28 7.36
N PRO A 6 18.52 -3.50 6.04
CA PRO A 6 17.28 -3.99 5.45
C PRO A 6 16.91 -5.40 5.92
N ASP A 7 17.87 -6.19 6.40
CA ASP A 7 17.59 -7.53 6.95
C ASP A 7 16.86 -7.47 8.30
N ASP A 8 16.98 -6.36 9.03
CA ASP A 8 16.27 -6.15 10.30
C ASP A 8 14.86 -5.58 10.08
N VAL A 9 14.48 -5.26 8.83
CA VAL A 9 13.14 -4.76 8.48
C VAL A 9 12.26 -5.90 7.99
N VAL A 10 11.27 -6.26 8.81
CA VAL A 10 10.29 -7.32 8.52
C VAL A 10 9.38 -6.93 7.36
N ALA A 11 8.81 -5.72 7.40
CA ALA A 11 7.94 -5.17 6.36
C ALA A 11 7.90 -3.64 6.47
N MET A 12 7.55 -2.97 5.37
CA MET A 12 7.28 -1.54 5.35
C MET A 12 5.92 -1.27 4.71
N PHE A 13 5.07 -0.59 5.47
CA PHE A 13 3.77 -0.11 5.04
C PHE A 13 3.95 1.34 4.61
N ASN A 14 3.90 1.60 3.30
CA ASN A 14 3.76 2.96 2.80
C ASN A 14 2.27 3.25 2.58
N ILE A 15 1.78 4.37 3.11
CA ILE A 15 0.38 4.79 2.98
C ILE A 15 0.37 6.09 2.22
N GLU A 16 -0.16 6.08 1.01
CA GLU A 16 -0.07 7.22 0.09
C GLU A 16 -1.41 7.43 -0.59
N MET A 17 -1.90 8.67 -0.57
CA MET A 17 -3.13 9.09 -1.26
C MET A 17 -4.35 8.18 -0.98
N ILE A 18 -4.79 8.14 0.27
CA ILE A 18 -5.98 7.35 0.70
C ILE A 18 -7.27 8.18 0.76
N GLY A 19 -7.30 9.31 0.05
CA GLY A 19 -8.29 10.38 0.23
C GLY A 19 -9.59 10.23 -0.57
N LYS A 20 -9.60 9.40 -1.60
CA LYS A 20 -10.69 9.25 -2.60
C LYS A 20 -10.98 7.77 -2.79
N ASP A 21 -12.16 7.40 -3.30
CA ASP A 21 -12.46 6.00 -3.59
C ASP A 21 -11.44 5.42 -4.58
N SER A 22 -11.04 4.16 -4.39
CA SER A 22 -10.18 3.47 -5.35
C SER A 22 -10.88 3.20 -6.67
N LYS A 23 -10.10 2.90 -7.72
CA LYS A 23 -10.61 2.44 -9.01
C LYS A 23 -11.49 1.18 -8.90
N PHE A 24 -11.34 0.41 -7.83
CA PHE A 24 -12.16 -0.77 -7.52
C PHE A 24 -13.42 -0.45 -6.69
N GLY A 25 -13.65 0.81 -6.34
CA GLY A 25 -14.81 1.29 -5.60
C GLY A 25 -14.57 1.46 -4.10
N LYS A 26 -15.67 1.62 -3.36
CA LYS A 26 -15.65 1.80 -1.90
C LYS A 26 -15.14 0.58 -1.17
N ASN A 27 -14.54 0.79 0.00
CA ASN A 27 -13.94 -0.25 0.84
C ASN A 27 -12.85 -1.05 0.09
N THR A 28 -12.15 -0.41 -0.84
CA THR A 28 -11.06 -1.05 -1.55
C THR A 28 -9.83 -0.16 -1.58
N ALA A 29 -8.66 -0.78 -1.60
CA ALA A 29 -7.39 -0.12 -1.85
C ALA A 29 -6.53 -1.00 -2.75
N PHE A 30 -5.61 -0.41 -3.50
CA PHE A 30 -4.62 -1.17 -4.25
C PHE A 30 -3.27 -1.17 -3.55
N ILE A 31 -2.50 -2.24 -3.77
CA ILE A 31 -1.14 -2.39 -3.26
C ILE A 31 -0.17 -2.48 -4.42
N THR A 32 0.82 -1.59 -4.44
CA THR A 32 1.86 -1.61 -5.47
C THR A 32 2.73 -2.84 -5.31
N GLY A 33 3.09 -3.49 -6.42
CA GLY A 33 3.89 -4.72 -6.38
C GLY A 33 3.21 -5.88 -5.65
N TYR A 34 1.86 -5.95 -5.69
CA TYR A 34 1.05 -6.96 -4.99
C TYR A 34 1.57 -8.40 -5.12
N GLU A 35 2.11 -8.77 -6.29
CA GLU A 35 2.62 -10.13 -6.55
C GLU A 35 4.10 -10.33 -6.22
N LYS A 36 4.80 -9.31 -5.69
CA LYS A 36 6.23 -9.39 -5.38
C LYS A 36 6.52 -9.99 -4.00
N SER A 37 5.50 -10.09 -3.16
CA SER A 37 5.52 -10.79 -1.87
C SER A 37 4.12 -11.32 -1.56
N ASP A 38 3.96 -12.08 -0.48
CA ASP A 38 2.66 -12.42 0.08
C ASP A 38 2.07 -11.34 1.01
N PHE A 39 2.70 -10.15 1.11
CA PHE A 39 2.24 -9.04 1.96
C PHE A 39 0.75 -8.73 1.75
N GLY A 40 0.33 -8.47 0.51
CA GLY A 40 -1.07 -8.16 0.20
C GLY A 40 -2.03 -9.32 0.51
N LYS A 41 -1.58 -10.56 0.33
CA LYS A 41 -2.36 -11.78 0.60
C LYS A 41 -2.56 -11.97 2.12
N ILE A 42 -1.52 -11.71 2.91
CA ILE A 42 -1.60 -11.71 4.39
C ILE A 42 -2.60 -10.64 4.86
N LEU A 43 -2.48 -9.40 4.34
CA LEU A 43 -3.40 -8.33 4.73
C LEU A 43 -4.85 -8.71 4.40
N GLN A 44 -5.11 -9.24 3.20
CA GLN A 44 -6.45 -9.66 2.80
C GLN A 44 -7.00 -10.79 3.68
N LYS A 45 -6.18 -11.80 4.01
CA LYS A 45 -6.55 -12.90 4.91
C LYS A 45 -7.02 -12.36 6.28
N ASN A 46 -6.30 -11.38 6.82
CA ASN A 46 -6.61 -10.78 8.13
C ASN A 46 -7.89 -9.93 8.13
N LEU A 47 -8.41 -9.59 6.95
CA LEU A 47 -9.68 -8.89 6.76
C LEU A 47 -10.87 -9.83 6.54
N ALA A 48 -10.69 -11.15 6.67
CA ALA A 48 -11.79 -12.10 6.61
C ALA A 48 -12.97 -11.67 7.53
N GLY A 49 -14.18 -11.69 6.97
CA GLY A 49 -15.39 -11.22 7.65
C GLY A 49 -15.60 -9.69 7.64
N THR A 50 -14.79 -8.94 6.90
CA THR A 50 -15.06 -7.52 6.59
C THR A 50 -15.36 -7.35 5.10
N GLU A 51 -15.94 -6.21 4.73
CA GLU A 51 -16.22 -5.86 3.33
C GLU A 51 -14.98 -5.31 2.60
N PHE A 52 -13.87 -5.06 3.31
CA PHE A 52 -12.72 -4.37 2.73
C PHE A 52 -11.81 -5.33 1.96
N THR A 53 -11.44 -4.93 0.73
CA THR A 53 -10.57 -5.74 -0.14
C THR A 53 -9.34 -4.98 -0.65
N PHE A 54 -8.22 -5.69 -0.75
CA PHE A 54 -7.00 -5.22 -1.37
C PHE A 54 -6.82 -5.81 -2.76
N HIS A 55 -6.46 -4.96 -3.72
CA HIS A 55 -6.29 -5.34 -5.11
C HIS A 55 -4.86 -5.06 -5.61
N PRO A 56 -4.42 -5.68 -6.71
CA PRO A 56 -3.23 -5.27 -7.41
C PRO A 56 -3.34 -3.83 -7.95
N ASP A 57 -2.21 -3.14 -8.01
CA ASP A 57 -2.07 -1.83 -8.65
C ASP A 57 -2.64 -1.84 -10.09
N PRO A 58 -3.71 -1.05 -10.38
CA PRO A 58 -4.31 -0.99 -11.69
C PRO A 58 -3.55 -0.07 -12.68
N TYR A 59 -2.50 0.60 -12.22
CA TYR A 59 -1.72 1.59 -12.98
C TYR A 59 -0.32 1.07 -13.32
N THR A 60 -0.23 -0.16 -13.82
CA THR A 60 1.04 -0.86 -14.05
C THR A 60 2.00 -0.12 -14.99
N GLU A 61 1.47 0.62 -15.97
CA GLU A 61 2.27 1.44 -16.90
C GLU A 61 3.01 2.59 -16.20
N GLN A 62 2.53 3.02 -15.04
CA GLN A 62 3.15 4.09 -14.27
C GLN A 62 4.32 3.63 -13.42
N ASN A 63 4.52 2.32 -13.25
CA ASN A 63 5.60 1.75 -12.45
C ASN A 63 5.66 2.29 -11.00
N LEU A 64 4.50 2.44 -10.36
CA LEU A 64 4.36 3.09 -9.04
C LEU A 64 5.18 2.41 -7.95
N PHE A 65 5.29 1.08 -8.01
CA PHE A 65 6.07 0.29 -7.04
C PHE A 65 7.53 0.74 -6.89
N TYR A 66 8.14 1.28 -7.94
CA TYR A 66 9.52 1.76 -7.92
C TYR A 66 9.64 3.29 -7.96
N ARG A 67 8.52 4.02 -7.80
CA ARG A 67 8.48 5.49 -7.87
C ARG A 67 7.96 6.16 -6.59
N SER A 68 7.64 5.39 -5.56
CA SER A 68 7.18 5.85 -4.25
C SER A 68 8.23 5.53 -3.17
N ASP A 69 8.03 6.01 -1.95
CA ASP A 69 9.00 5.92 -0.84
C ASP A 69 9.34 4.47 -0.45
N ASN A 70 8.47 3.51 -0.77
CA ASN A 70 8.71 2.08 -0.57
C ASN A 70 9.90 1.55 -1.42
N ALA A 71 10.19 2.19 -2.56
CA ALA A 71 11.09 1.67 -3.60
C ALA A 71 12.50 1.39 -3.08
N THR A 72 13.03 2.25 -2.19
CA THR A 72 14.40 2.09 -1.69
C THR A 72 14.55 0.83 -0.83
N LEU A 73 13.56 0.52 0.01
CA LEU A 73 13.55 -0.69 0.83
C LEU A 73 13.22 -1.93 0.00
N ALA A 74 12.28 -1.81 -0.94
CA ALA A 74 11.94 -2.88 -1.88
C ALA A 74 13.15 -3.31 -2.72
N ALA A 75 13.95 -2.35 -3.19
CA ALA A 75 15.19 -2.63 -3.93
C ALA A 75 16.21 -3.44 -3.11
N LEU A 76 16.16 -3.34 -1.78
CA LEU A 76 16.99 -4.08 -0.84
C LEU A 76 16.37 -5.41 -0.39
N GLY A 77 15.22 -5.80 -0.96
CA GLY A 77 14.53 -7.06 -0.69
C GLY A 77 13.54 -7.02 0.48
N VAL A 78 13.32 -5.86 1.08
CA VAL A 78 12.28 -5.70 2.12
C VAL A 78 10.89 -5.81 1.48
N PRO A 79 9.91 -6.48 2.11
CA PRO A 79 8.50 -6.41 1.75
C PRO A 79 7.95 -4.99 2.00
N ALA A 80 8.23 -4.09 1.07
CA ALA A 80 7.93 -2.66 1.15
C ALA A 80 6.96 -2.29 0.03
N HIS A 81 5.72 -1.99 0.39
CA HIS A 81 4.63 -1.76 -0.55
C HIS A 81 3.85 -0.49 -0.22
N THR A 82 3.33 0.16 -1.25
CA THR A 82 2.43 1.31 -1.10
C THR A 82 0.99 0.84 -1.17
N ILE A 83 0.19 1.24 -0.18
CA ILE A 83 -1.26 1.09 -0.13
C ILE A 83 -1.87 2.45 -0.49
N SER A 84 -2.73 2.46 -1.50
CA SER A 84 -3.36 3.69 -1.99
C SER A 84 -4.79 3.45 -2.44
N THR A 85 -5.59 4.52 -2.44
CA THR A 85 -6.94 4.51 -2.99
C THR A 85 -7.10 5.54 -4.12
N ASP A 86 -6.02 6.18 -4.56
CA ASP A 86 -6.17 7.23 -5.56
C ASP A 86 -6.60 6.70 -6.94
N GLN A 87 -7.28 7.55 -7.69
CA GLN A 87 -7.61 7.29 -9.08
C GLN A 87 -6.76 8.14 -10.03
N ILE A 88 -5.47 7.80 -10.13
CA ILE A 88 -4.43 8.65 -10.77
C ILE A 88 -4.80 9.08 -12.20
N ASP A 89 -5.52 8.25 -12.95
CA ASP A 89 -5.94 8.53 -14.32
C ASP A 89 -7.05 9.58 -14.44
N VAL A 90 -7.84 9.80 -13.40
CA VAL A 90 -9.01 10.69 -13.42
C VAL A 90 -9.04 11.73 -12.31
N ASP A 91 -8.15 11.65 -11.33
CA ASP A 91 -8.06 12.64 -10.26
C ASP A 91 -7.54 13.98 -10.77
N LYS A 92 -8.47 14.91 -10.97
CA LYS A 92 -8.19 16.26 -11.47
C LYS A 92 -7.48 17.17 -10.46
N PHE A 93 -7.44 16.76 -9.18
CA PHE A 93 -6.84 17.55 -8.11
C PHE A 93 -5.39 17.15 -7.84
N TYR A 94 -4.99 15.93 -8.21
CA TYR A 94 -3.63 15.44 -8.04
C TYR A 94 -2.57 16.38 -8.65
N HIS A 95 -1.49 16.67 -7.91
CA HIS A 95 -0.45 17.66 -8.26
C HIS A 95 -0.96 19.09 -8.52
N THR A 96 -2.09 19.47 -7.91
CA THR A 96 -2.59 20.85 -7.98
C THR A 96 -2.74 21.45 -6.59
N VAL A 97 -2.75 22.78 -6.52
CA VAL A 97 -3.08 23.54 -5.30
C VAL A 97 -4.54 23.38 -4.85
N LYS A 98 -5.33 22.56 -5.55
CA LYS A 98 -6.75 22.29 -5.24
C LYS A 98 -6.95 20.92 -4.59
N ASP A 99 -5.89 20.15 -4.35
CA ASP A 99 -5.97 18.94 -3.53
C ASP A 99 -6.10 19.33 -2.05
N GLU A 100 -7.31 19.70 -1.69
CA GLU A 100 -7.67 20.33 -0.42
C GLU A 100 -8.65 19.43 0.34
N TYR A 101 -8.83 19.67 1.64
CA TYR A 101 -9.73 18.88 2.48
C TYR A 101 -11.14 18.66 1.89
N SER A 102 -11.67 19.66 1.17
CA SER A 102 -13.00 19.60 0.54
C SER A 102 -13.12 18.59 -0.61
N THR A 103 -12.01 18.08 -1.14
CA THR A 103 -11.99 17.06 -2.20
C THR A 103 -11.86 15.64 -1.66
N LEU A 104 -11.70 15.48 -0.33
CA LEU A 104 -11.47 14.20 0.32
C LEU A 104 -12.78 13.56 0.82
N ASP A 105 -12.85 12.24 0.73
CA ASP A 105 -13.86 11.42 1.39
C ASP A 105 -13.32 10.90 2.73
N VAL A 106 -13.78 11.52 3.82
CA VAL A 106 -13.35 11.19 5.19
C VAL A 106 -13.76 9.77 5.60
N GLU A 107 -14.91 9.28 5.12
CA GLU A 107 -15.36 7.93 5.43
C GLU A 107 -14.49 6.89 4.70
N ASN A 108 -14.06 7.18 3.47
CA ASN A 108 -13.10 6.35 2.76
C ASN A 108 -11.73 6.31 3.48
N ILE A 109 -11.22 7.46 3.92
CA ILE A 109 -9.97 7.54 4.71
C ILE A 109 -10.10 6.68 5.98
N LEU A 110 -11.20 6.84 6.72
CA LEU A 110 -11.43 6.12 7.98
C LEU A 110 -11.53 4.60 7.76
N SER A 111 -12.27 4.16 6.74
CA SER A 111 -12.42 2.75 6.40
C SER A 111 -11.07 2.13 6.00
N THR A 112 -10.28 2.86 5.20
CA THR A 112 -8.94 2.43 4.76
C THR A 112 -7.97 2.31 5.93
N ILE A 113 -7.93 3.30 6.83
CA ILE A 113 -7.07 3.24 8.03
C ILE A 113 -7.47 2.07 8.94
N LYS A 114 -8.77 1.85 9.16
CA LYS A 114 -9.26 0.71 9.95
C LYS A 114 -8.87 -0.62 9.32
N ALA A 115 -8.98 -0.75 8.00
CA ALA A 115 -8.59 -1.94 7.28
C ALA A 115 -7.07 -2.20 7.37
N ILE A 116 -6.24 -1.17 7.15
CA ILE A 116 -4.78 -1.28 7.30
C ILE A 116 -4.41 -1.68 8.74
N ALA A 117 -4.97 -1.00 9.76
CA ALA A 117 -4.66 -1.28 11.16
C ALA A 117 -5.05 -2.71 11.56
N LYS A 118 -6.27 -3.16 11.19
CA LYS A 118 -6.73 -4.53 11.47
C LYS A 118 -5.85 -5.55 10.75
N SER A 119 -5.59 -5.34 9.46
CA SER A 119 -4.86 -6.29 8.63
C SER A 119 -3.37 -6.39 8.95
N ALA A 120 -2.75 -5.33 9.46
CA ALA A 120 -1.34 -5.33 9.86
C ALA A 120 -1.07 -6.11 11.16
N THR A 121 -2.11 -6.43 11.95
CA THR A 121 -1.96 -6.97 13.31
C THR A 121 -1.16 -8.27 13.35
N SER A 122 -1.34 -9.21 12.42
CA SER A 122 -0.58 -10.46 12.45
C SER A 122 0.90 -10.27 12.12
N ILE A 123 1.25 -9.28 11.29
CA ILE A 123 2.63 -8.92 10.96
C ILE A 123 3.29 -8.25 12.16
N VAL A 124 2.60 -7.29 12.79
CA VAL A 124 3.11 -6.59 13.99
C VAL A 124 3.31 -7.56 15.16
N ASN A 125 2.42 -8.55 15.32
CA ASN A 125 2.53 -9.57 16.35
C ASN A 125 3.55 -10.69 16.02
N GLY A 126 4.20 -10.65 14.85
CA GLY A 126 5.13 -11.70 14.41
C GLY A 126 4.47 -13.05 14.13
N THR A 127 3.15 -13.09 13.96
CA THR A 127 2.41 -14.31 13.61
C THR A 127 2.55 -14.64 12.13
N ASP A 128 2.48 -13.65 11.25
CA ASP A 128 2.79 -13.78 9.84
C ASP A 128 4.05 -12.94 9.53
N THR A 129 4.93 -13.44 8.67
CA THR A 129 6.11 -12.71 8.17
C THR A 129 6.06 -12.70 6.65
N PRO A 130 5.92 -11.53 6.01
CA PRO A 130 5.85 -11.48 4.55
C PRO A 130 7.13 -11.99 3.88
N THR A 131 6.99 -12.69 2.76
CA THR A 131 8.11 -13.16 1.94
C THR A 131 8.93 -11.99 1.42
N ARG A 132 10.26 -12.09 1.54
CA ARG A 132 11.20 -11.09 1.00
C ARG A 132 10.99 -10.89 -0.50
N ILE A 133 11.21 -9.66 -0.96
CA ILE A 133 11.19 -9.32 -2.39
C ILE A 133 12.55 -9.69 -3.00
N ALA A 134 12.59 -10.10 -4.27
CA ALA A 134 13.84 -10.26 -4.98
C ALA A 134 14.57 -8.89 -5.08
N PRO A 135 15.79 -8.75 -4.53
CA PRO A 135 16.52 -7.48 -4.58
C PRO A 135 16.79 -7.07 -6.03
N LEU A 136 16.80 -5.76 -6.29
CA LEU A 136 17.24 -5.26 -7.60
C LEU A 136 18.75 -5.51 -7.74
N GLN A 137 19.13 -6.22 -8.81
CA GLN A 137 20.55 -6.38 -9.15
C GLN A 137 21.13 -5.00 -9.50
N LYS A 138 22.31 -4.70 -8.95
CA LYS A 138 23.06 -3.49 -9.28
C LYS A 138 23.65 -3.57 -10.67
#